data_AF-A0A5S3XX13-F1
#
_entry.id   AF-A0A5S3XX13-F1
#
_cell.length_a   1.000
_cell.length_b   1.000
_cell.length_c   1.000
_cell.angle_alpha   90.00
_cell.angle_beta   90.00
_cell.angle_gamma   90.00
#
_symmetry.space_group_name_H-M   'P 1'
#
loop_
_entity.id
_entity.type
_entity.pdbx_description
1 polymer ?
#
loop_
_entity_poly.entity_id
_entity_poly.type
_entity_poly.pdbx_seq_one_letter_code
_entity_poly.pdbx_strand_id
1 'polypeptide(L)' 'MKKTFALTHPKLKPARLVDAIKYEVKKYLRRERNKTLTAVFDYWDFDCRFGHTESQADVIKVHEINKCIDE' A
#
# COMPACT_ATOMS: atom_id res chain seq x y z
N MET A 1 5.58 -4.68 -6.75
CA MET A 1 6.80 -4.66 -5.91
C MET A 1 6.40 -5.12 -4.51
N LYS A 2 7.00 -6.18 -3.95
CA LYS A 2 6.65 -6.69 -2.60
C LYS A 2 7.40 -5.87 -1.55
N LYS A 3 6.68 -5.26 -0.61
CA LYS A 3 7.27 -4.50 0.50
C LYS A 3 6.59 -4.89 1.80
N THR A 4 7.39 -5.29 2.78
CA THR A 4 6.92 -5.67 4.12
C THR A 4 7.16 -4.51 5.06
N PHE A 5 6.11 -4.07 5.76
CA PHE A 5 6.20 -3.03 6.77
C PHE A 5 6.27 -3.67 8.16
N ALA A 6 7.23 -3.26 8.97
CA ALA A 6 7.24 -3.62 10.39
C ALA A 6 6.31 -2.66 11.14
N LEU A 7 5.31 -3.20 11.85
CA LEU A 7 4.38 -2.43 12.69
C LEU A 7 4.99 -2.01 14.05
N THR A 8 6.22 -2.43 14.33
CA THR A 8 6.96 -2.07 15.55
C THR A 8 8.22 -1.29 15.18
N HIS A 9 8.35 -0.07 15.71
CA HIS A 9 9.55 0.74 15.54
C HIS A 9 10.08 1.22 16.91
N PRO A 10 11.38 1.12 17.20
CA PRO A 10 11.92 1.37 18.54
C PRO A 10 11.74 2.81 19.04
N LYS A 11 11.54 3.77 18.14
CA LYS A 11 11.45 5.22 18.45
C LYS A 11 10.08 5.84 18.13
N LEU A 12 9.29 5.23 17.24
CA LEU A 12 8.08 5.85 16.72
C LEU A 12 6.87 5.23 17.41
N LYS A 13 5.94 6.08 17.84
CA LYS A 13 4.63 5.62 18.30
C LYS A 13 3.91 4.89 17.16
N PRO A 14 3.18 3.80 17.43
CA PRO A 14 2.52 2.99 16.40
C PRO A 14 1.61 3.82 15.50
N ALA A 15 0.82 4.75 16.05
CA ALA A 15 -0.03 5.65 15.26
C ALA A 15 0.75 6.47 14.21
N ARG A 16 1.94 6.99 14.57
CA ARG A 16 2.77 7.74 13.61
C ARG A 16 3.42 6.85 12.56
N LEU A 17 3.67 5.59 12.90
CA LEU A 17 4.21 4.60 11.97
C LEU A 17 3.16 4.23 10.91
N VAL A 18 1.92 3.99 11.35
CA VAL A 18 0.75 3.76 10.50
C VAL A 18 0.56 4.90 9.49
N ASP A 19 0.59 6.15 9.95
CA ASP A 19 0.49 7.32 9.05
C ASP A 19 1.64 7.40 8.03
N ALA A 20 2.86 7.10 8.46
CA ALA A 20 4.02 7.07 7.57
C ALA A 20 3.87 5.99 6.49
N ILE A 21 3.39 4.80 6.85
CA ILE A 21 3.13 3.69 5.92
C ILE A 21 2.06 4.12 4.90
N LYS A 22 0.95 4.72 5.34
CA LYS A 22 -0.10 5.24 4.44
C LYS A 22 0.46 6.26 3.45
N TYR A 23 1.30 7.18 3.92
CA TYR A 23 1.90 8.20 3.07
C TYR A 23 2.82 7.57 2.02
N GLU A 24 3.63 6.59 2.41
CA GLU A 24 4.53 5.88 1.51
C GLU A 24 3.77 5.09 0.43
N VAL A 25 2.70 4.38 0.81
CA VAL A 25 1.84 3.67 -0.15
C VAL A 25 1.20 4.64 -1.14
N LYS A 26 0.66 5.77 -0.67
CA LYS A 26 0.10 6.81 -1.55
C LYS A 26 1.15 7.38 -2.52
N LYS A 27 2.37 7.60 -2.04
CA LYS A 27 3.49 8.07 -2.87
C LYS A 27 3.83 7.07 -3.97
N TYR A 28 3.84 5.77 -3.64
CA TYR A 28 4.07 4.71 -4.63
C TYR A 28 2.96 4.67 -5.69
N LEU A 29 1.70 4.63 -5.28
CA LEU A 29 0.55 4.62 -6.20
C LEU A 29 0.56 5.81 -7.15
N ARG A 30 0.87 7.01 -6.65
CA ARG A 30 0.99 8.22 -7.48
C ARG A 30 2.13 8.11 -8.49
N ARG A 31 3.29 7.58 -8.08
CA ARG A 31 4.44 7.39 -8.97
C ARG A 31 4.13 6.43 -10.11
N GLU A 32 3.47 5.32 -9.80
CA GLU A 32 3.09 4.31 -10.79
C GLU A 32 2.02 4.82 -11.76
N ARG A 33 0.98 5.50 -11.26
CA ARG A 33 -0.05 6.13 -12.12
C ARG A 33 0.49 7.23 -13.03
N ASN A 34 1.54 7.92 -12.61
CA ASN A 34 2.18 8.96 -13.43
C ASN A 34 3.09 8.41 -14.54
N LYS A 35 3.30 7.09 -14.61
CA LYS A 35 4.03 6.50 -15.74
C LYS A 35 3.18 6.62 -17.00
N THR A 36 3.84 6.99 -18.09
CA THR A 36 3.21 7.06 -19.41
C THR A 36 2.55 5.74 -19.75
N LEU A 37 1.23 5.80 -19.96
CA LEU A 37 0.48 4.66 -20.50
C LEU A 37 0.87 4.46 -21.95
N THR A 38 1.16 3.21 -22.31
CA THR A 38 1.28 2.81 -23.71
C THR A 38 -0.08 2.97 -24.38
N ALA A 39 -0.11 3.33 -25.67
CA ALA A 39 -1.31 3.72 -26.41
C ALA A 39 -2.45 2.66 -26.48
N VAL A 40 -2.22 1.47 -25.92
CA VAL A 40 -3.15 0.33 -25.92
C VAL A 40 -3.88 0.17 -24.57
N PHE A 41 -3.42 0.84 -23.50
CA PHE A 41 -3.98 0.68 -22.16
C PHE A 41 -4.55 1.98 -21.62
N ASP A 42 -5.76 1.91 -21.06
CA ASP A 42 -6.50 3.07 -20.55
C ASP A 42 -6.15 3.46 -19.11
N TYR A 43 -5.74 2.50 -18.27
CA TYR A 43 -5.35 2.77 -16.88
C TYR A 43 -4.39 1.70 -16.30
N TRP A 44 -3.70 2.06 -15.22
CA TRP A 44 -2.92 1.12 -14.40
C TRP A 44 -3.82 0.53 -13.31
N ASP A 45 -4.05 -0.78 -13.37
CA ASP A 45 -4.67 -1.53 -12.28
C ASP A 45 -3.63 -1.98 -11.24
N PHE A 46 -4.06 -2.17 -9.99
CA PHE A 46 -3.18 -2.56 -8.89
C PHE A 46 -3.75 -3.74 -8.12
N ASP A 47 -3.11 -4.90 -8.28
CA ASP A 47 -3.35 -6.06 -7.44
C ASP A 47 -2.75 -5.84 -6.04
N CYS A 48 -3.59 -5.36 -5.12
CA CYS A 48 -3.19 -5.10 -3.74
C CYS A 48 -3.58 -6.28 -2.85
N ARG A 49 -2.67 -6.70 -1.96
CA ARG A 49 -2.94 -7.72 -0.95
C ARG A 49 -2.54 -7.22 0.41
N PHE A 50 -3.35 -7.49 1.44
CA PHE A 50 -3.11 -7.07 2.81
C PHE A 50 -3.38 -8.21 3.77
N GLY A 51 -2.50 -8.39 4.75
CA GLY A 51 -2.64 -9.36 5.82
C GLY A 51 -1.49 -9.28 6.81
N HIS A 52 -1.71 -9.81 8.01
CA HIS A 52 -0.70 -9.87 9.07
C HIS A 52 0.49 -10.76 8.69
N THR A 53 0.23 -11.78 7.87
CA THR A 53 1.21 -12.72 7.34
C THR A 53 0.96 -12.93 5.85
N GLU A 54 1.98 -13.37 5.12
CA GLU A 54 1.88 -13.61 3.68
C GLU A 54 0.77 -14.63 3.32
N SER A 55 0.56 -15.63 4.17
CA SER A 55 -0.46 -16.67 3.99
C SER A 55 -1.89 -16.18 4.26
N GLN A 56 -2.04 -15.12 5.05
CA GLN A 56 -3.32 -14.49 5.38
C GLN A 56 -3.56 -13.20 4.57
N ALA A 57 -2.78 -12.97 3.51
CA ALA A 57 -2.90 -11.78 2.71
C ALA A 57 -4.07 -11.90 1.73
N ASP A 58 -5.16 -11.22 2.06
CA ASP A 58 -6.35 -11.14 1.24
C ASP A 58 -6.21 -10.09 0.15
N VAL A 59 -6.87 -10.34 -0.99
CA VAL A 59 -6.91 -9.38 -2.10
C VAL A 59 -7.83 -8.25 -1.71
N ILE A 60 -7.29 -7.03 -1.66
CA ILE A 60 -8.02 -5.82 -1.30
C ILE A 60 -8.00 -4.83 -2.46
N LYS A 61 -8.99 -3.94 -2.50
CA LYS A 61 -9.00 -2.87 -3.50
C LYS A 61 -8.18 -1.68 -3.03
N VAL A 62 -7.68 -0.88 -3.98
CA VAL A 62 -6.84 0.31 -3.68
C VAL A 62 -7.47 1.28 -2.68
N HIS A 63 -8.80 1.42 -2.72
CA HIS A 63 -9.54 2.31 -1.83
C HIS A 63 -9.66 1.79 -0.38
N GLU A 64 -9.53 0.47 -0.18
CA GLU A 64 -9.63 -0.19 1.12
C GLU A 64 -8.29 -0.18 1.87
N ILE A 65 -7.17 0.04 1.17
CA ILE A 65 -5.83 0.01 1.77
C ILE A 65 -5.72 0.89 3.03
N ASN A 66 -6.27 2.11 3.00
CA ASN A 66 -6.20 2.99 4.18
C ASN A 66 -6.98 2.41 5.37
N LYS A 67 -8.14 1.78 5.12
CA LYS A 67 -8.96 1.16 6.17
C LYS A 67 -8.26 -0.06 6.75
N CYS A 68 -7.71 -0.92 5.90
CA CYS A 68 -6.96 -2.10 6.35
C CYS A 68 -5.71 -1.72 7.17
N ILE A 69 -5.05 -0.61 6.85
CA ILE A 69 -3.88 -0.12 7.61
C ILE A 69 -4.29 0.51 8.97
N ASP A 70 -5.54 0.96 9.11
CA ASP A 70 -6.08 1.51 10.36
C ASP A 70 -6.55 0.42 11.34
N GLU A 71 -6.73 -0.81 10.85
CA GLU A 71 -7.15 -1.99 11.62
C GLU A 71 -5.95 -2.60 12.38
#